data_AF-A0A415JPT6-F1
#
_entry.id   AF-A0A415JPT6-F1
#
_cell.length_a   1.000
_cell.length_b   1.000
_cell.length_c   1.000
_cell.angle_alpha   90.00
_cell.angle_beta   90.00
_cell.angle_gamma   90.00
#
_symmetry.space_group_name_H-M   'P 1'
#
loop_
_entity.id
_entity.type
_entity.pdbx_description
1 polymer ?
#
loop_
_entity_poly.entity_id
_entity_poly.type
_entity_poly.pdbx_seq_one_letter_code
_entity_poly.pdbx_strand_id
1 'polypeptide(L)'
;MQECVSEGFAIDGYYRDDKTSLETLAFHEEDNHRWQLVDKDGSCVDGQFKCTDDPNILVLTREYGEKIGTVHVAYISRRRNQGWLYLFRDTKVTRFYLVSTKPAFMVESGDVDMDS
;
A
#
# COMPACT_ATOMS: atom_id res chain seq x y z
N MET A 1 -30.00 -16.50 -2.88
CA MET A 1 -29.31 -15.22 -3.12
C MET A 1 -27.89 -15.43 -2.65
N GLN A 2 -26.94 -15.59 -3.57
CA GLN A 2 -25.53 -15.73 -3.22
C GLN A 2 -25.06 -14.36 -2.74
N GLU A 3 -24.70 -14.24 -1.46
CA GLU A 3 -24.13 -13.02 -0.92
C GLU A 3 -22.88 -12.71 -1.73
N CYS A 4 -22.95 -11.62 -2.49
CA CYS A 4 -21.85 -11.16 -3.32
C CYS A 4 -20.58 -11.12 -2.47
N VAL A 5 -19.46 -11.60 -3.02
CA VAL A 5 -18.12 -11.34 -2.49
C VAL A 5 -17.82 -9.86 -2.73
N SER A 6 -18.54 -8.96 -2.06
CA SER A 6 -18.55 -7.52 -2.33
C SER A 6 -17.45 -6.75 -1.61
N GLU A 7 -16.83 -7.34 -0.60
CA GLU A 7 -15.96 -6.61 0.34
C GLU A 7 -14.47 -6.62 -0.08
N GLY A 8 -14.09 -7.44 -1.07
CA GLY A 8 -12.69 -7.61 -1.46
C GLY A 8 -11.83 -8.24 -0.35
N PHE A 9 -10.51 -8.04 -0.45
CA PHE A 9 -9.56 -8.45 0.59
C PHE A 9 -9.10 -7.24 1.41
N ALA A 10 -9.02 -7.40 2.73
CA ALA A 10 -8.43 -6.39 3.62
C ALA A 10 -7.01 -6.01 3.14
N ILE A 11 -6.69 -4.71 3.20
CA ILE A 11 -5.42 -4.19 2.69
C ILE A 11 -4.47 -3.74 3.80
N ASP A 12 -4.96 -3.43 5.00
CA ASP A 12 -4.14 -3.00 6.15
C ASP A 12 -2.89 -3.86 6.33
N GLY A 13 -1.73 -3.23 6.39
CA GLY A 13 -0.48 -3.93 6.64
C GLY A 13 0.75 -3.29 6.03
N TYR A 14 1.85 -4.01 6.17
CA TYR A 14 3.16 -3.67 5.68
C TYR A 14 3.65 -4.75 4.71
N TYR A 15 4.17 -4.29 3.58
CA TYR A 15 4.45 -5.07 2.39
C TYR A 15 5.87 -4.82 1.93
N ARG A 16 6.46 -5.82 1.29
CA ARG A 16 7.82 -5.73 0.76
C ARG A 16 7.91 -6.27 -0.65
N ASP A 17 8.68 -5.59 -1.49
CA ASP A 17 8.93 -6.01 -2.87
C ASP A 17 9.56 -7.41 -2.91
N ASP A 18 9.04 -8.26 -3.78
CA ASP A 18 9.39 -9.68 -3.80
C ASP A 18 10.75 -9.97 -4.42
N LYS A 19 11.26 -9.07 -5.27
CA LYS A 19 12.48 -9.32 -6.06
C LYS A 19 13.74 -8.81 -5.39
N THR A 20 13.67 -7.60 -4.87
CA THR A 20 14.80 -6.84 -4.31
C THR A 20 14.67 -6.65 -2.81
N SER A 21 13.46 -6.74 -2.25
CA SER A 21 13.20 -6.48 -0.84
C SER A 21 13.55 -5.06 -0.37
N LEU A 22 13.77 -4.13 -1.31
CA LEU A 22 14.17 -2.75 -1.03
C LEU A 22 13.00 -1.76 -1.03
N GLU A 23 11.98 -1.97 -1.87
CA GLU A 23 10.77 -1.16 -1.83
C GLU A 23 9.80 -1.72 -0.79
N THR A 24 9.13 -0.82 -0.05
CA THR A 24 8.14 -1.20 0.94
C THR A 24 6.88 -0.38 0.80
N LEU A 25 5.73 -1.01 1.00
CA LEU A 25 4.42 -0.38 0.85
C LEU A 25 3.62 -0.61 2.13
N ALA A 26 2.91 0.40 2.59
CA ALA A 26 2.08 0.33 3.79
C ALA A 26 0.69 0.88 3.51
N PHE A 27 -0.32 0.29 4.13
CA PHE A 27 -1.71 0.72 4.05
C PHE A 27 -2.32 0.73 5.43
N HIS A 28 -3.13 1.76 5.71
CA HIS A 28 -3.96 1.84 6.90
C HIS A 28 -5.34 2.43 6.59
N GLU A 29 -6.38 1.61 6.67
CA GLU A 29 -7.76 2.01 6.35
C GLU A 29 -8.32 3.01 7.38
N GLU A 30 -8.14 2.71 8.68
CA GLU A 30 -8.67 3.54 9.78
C GLU A 30 -7.96 4.89 9.92
N ASP A 31 -6.71 5.01 9.45
CA ASP A 31 -5.95 6.27 9.41
C ASP A 31 -6.23 7.02 8.10
N ASN A 32 -7.50 7.41 7.90
CA ASN A 32 -7.95 8.18 6.73
C ASN A 32 -7.54 7.56 5.38
N HIS A 33 -7.59 6.23 5.27
CA HIS A 33 -7.15 5.49 4.10
C HIS A 33 -5.71 5.87 3.68
N ARG A 34 -4.80 5.97 4.64
CA ARG A 34 -3.40 6.33 4.40
C ARG A 34 -2.65 5.20 3.73
N TRP A 35 -1.76 5.56 2.81
CA TRP A 35 -0.71 4.67 2.30
C TRP A 35 0.64 5.38 2.33
N GLN A 36 1.70 4.57 2.29
CA GLN A 36 3.06 5.06 2.07
C GLN A 36 3.85 4.04 1.25
N LEU A 37 4.58 4.53 0.25
CA LEU A 37 5.62 3.79 -0.45
C LEU A 37 6.98 4.37 -0.05
N VAL A 38 7.89 3.49 0.36
CA VAL A 38 9.32 3.79 0.47
C VAL A 38 10.03 3.13 -0.71
N ASP A 39 10.65 3.94 -1.56
CA ASP A 39 11.38 3.46 -2.73
C ASP A 39 12.80 2.98 -2.33
N LYS A 40 13.53 2.38 -3.27
CA LYS A 40 14.84 1.74 -3.03
C LYS A 40 15.91 2.72 -2.57
N ASP A 41 15.76 3.99 -2.92
CA ASP A 41 16.65 5.08 -2.51
C ASP A 41 16.29 5.65 -1.14
N GLY A 42 15.25 5.12 -0.49
CA GLY A 42 14.75 5.60 0.80
C GLY A 42 13.77 6.77 0.70
N SER A 43 13.47 7.26 -0.51
CA SER A 43 12.46 8.30 -0.69
C SER A 43 11.08 7.80 -0.27
N CYS A 44 10.36 8.63 0.47
CA CYS A 44 9.02 8.32 0.97
C CYS A 44 7.98 9.09 0.16
N VAL A 45 6.91 8.39 -0.21
CA VAL A 45 5.72 9.00 -0.80
C VAL A 45 4.50 8.52 -0.03
N ASP A 46 3.79 9.47 0.55
CA ASP A 46 2.56 9.25 1.31
C ASP A 46 1.34 9.79 0.56
N GLY A 47 0.16 9.31 0.97
CA GLY A 47 -1.11 9.91 0.58
C GLY A 47 -2.30 9.07 0.99
N GLN A 48 -3.39 9.20 0.25
CA GLN A 48 -4.64 8.47 0.47
C GLN A 48 -4.96 7.49 -0.65
N PHE A 49 -5.67 6.42 -0.34
CA PHE A 49 -6.17 5.47 -1.33
C PHE A 49 -7.69 5.38 -1.33
N LYS A 50 -8.25 4.91 -2.45
CA LYS A 50 -9.68 4.66 -2.61
C LYS A 50 -9.91 3.37 -3.37
N CYS A 51 -10.91 2.60 -2.97
CA CYS A 51 -11.38 1.46 -3.74
C CYS A 51 -12.06 1.91 -5.04
N THR A 52 -11.92 1.13 -6.10
CA THR A 52 -12.72 1.28 -7.32
C THR A 52 -14.02 0.47 -7.22
N ASP A 53 -14.79 0.39 -8.31
CA ASP A 53 -15.93 -0.52 -8.41
C ASP A 53 -15.53 -2.00 -8.22
N ASP A 54 -14.27 -2.35 -8.49
CA ASP A 54 -13.65 -3.60 -8.05
C ASP A 54 -13.01 -3.41 -6.67
N PRO A 55 -13.46 -4.12 -5.62
CA PRO A 55 -12.98 -3.93 -4.25
C PRO A 55 -11.53 -4.43 -4.05
N ASN A 56 -10.96 -5.16 -5.01
CA ASN A 56 -9.55 -5.57 -4.99
C ASN A 56 -8.66 -4.62 -5.81
N ILE A 57 -9.22 -3.57 -6.40
CA ILE A 57 -8.47 -2.55 -7.14
C ILE A 57 -8.57 -1.22 -6.41
N LEU A 58 -7.42 -0.67 -6.04
CA LEU A 58 -7.30 0.59 -5.30
C LEU A 58 -6.57 1.63 -6.14
N VAL A 59 -6.97 2.90 -6.05
CA VAL A 59 -6.25 4.03 -6.63
C VAL A 59 -5.46 4.72 -5.53
N LEU A 60 -4.15 4.93 -5.76
CA LEU A 60 -3.29 5.67 -4.85
C LEU A 60 -3.17 7.12 -5.30
N THR A 61 -3.42 8.06 -4.40
CA THR A 61 -3.23 9.49 -4.62
C THR A 61 -2.30 10.09 -3.57
N ARG A 62 -1.50 11.10 -3.93
CA ARG A 62 -0.82 11.96 -2.95
C ARG A 62 -1.83 12.81 -2.18
N GLU A 63 -1.36 13.53 -1.16
CA GLU A 63 -2.19 14.44 -0.34
C GLU A 63 -3.01 15.47 -1.15
N TYR A 64 -2.56 15.87 -2.33
CA TYR A 64 -3.26 16.82 -3.22
C TYR A 64 -4.11 16.15 -4.31
N GLY A 65 -4.34 14.83 -4.22
CA GLY A 65 -5.21 14.09 -5.13
C GLY A 65 -4.56 13.66 -6.46
N GLU A 66 -3.28 13.95 -6.67
CA GLU A 66 -2.53 13.45 -7.83
C GLU A 66 -2.43 11.92 -7.78
N LYS A 67 -2.90 11.24 -8.83
CA LYS A 67 -2.81 9.79 -8.94
C LYS A 67 -1.36 9.34 -9.15
N ILE A 68 -0.88 8.46 -8.29
CA ILE A 68 0.46 7.85 -8.38
C ILE A 68 0.41 6.46 -9.00
N GLY A 69 -0.68 5.74 -8.79
CA GLY A 69 -0.78 4.38 -9.29
C GLY A 69 -2.09 3.69 -8.96
N THR A 70 -2.12 2.42 -9.32
CA THR A 70 -3.23 1.53 -9.02
C THR A 70 -2.67 0.27 -8.39
N VAL A 71 -3.34 -0.22 -7.35
CA VAL A 71 -2.99 -1.46 -6.66
C VAL A 71 -4.03 -2.51 -6.99
N HIS A 72 -3.59 -3.72 -7.31
CA HIS A 72 -4.44 -4.90 -7.41
C HIS A 72 -4.07 -5.90 -6.32
N VAL A 73 -5.08 -6.28 -5.54
CA VAL A 73 -4.97 -7.19 -4.40
C VAL A 73 -5.39 -8.59 -4.83
N ALA A 74 -4.42 -9.49 -5.00
CA ALA A 74 -4.67 -10.83 -5.53
C ALA A 74 -4.27 -11.90 -4.49
N TYR A 75 -5.12 -12.07 -3.47
CA TYR A 75 -4.96 -13.15 -2.51
C TYR A 75 -5.74 -14.41 -2.90
N ILE A 76 -5.16 -15.56 -2.56
CA ILE A 76 -5.76 -16.88 -2.71
C ILE A 76 -6.72 -17.15 -1.53
N SER A 77 -6.51 -16.51 -0.37
CA SER A 77 -7.35 -16.67 0.82
C SER A 77 -7.57 -15.37 1.59
N ARG A 78 -8.69 -15.28 2.31
CA ARG A 78 -8.99 -14.15 3.23
C ARG A 78 -7.97 -14.02 4.37
N ARG A 79 -7.19 -15.07 4.66
CA ARG A 79 -6.09 -15.00 5.64
C ARG A 79 -4.88 -14.24 5.12
N ARG A 80 -4.87 -13.87 3.82
CA ARG A 80 -3.82 -13.06 3.16
C ARG A 80 -2.39 -13.62 3.27
N ASN A 81 -2.26 -14.89 3.65
CA ASN A 81 -0.99 -15.59 3.79
C ASN A 81 -0.49 -16.21 2.48
N GLN A 82 -1.31 -16.18 1.43
CA GLN A 82 -1.02 -16.73 0.11
C GLN A 82 -1.56 -15.78 -0.95
N GLY A 83 -0.68 -15.10 -1.66
CA GLY A 83 -1.01 -14.14 -2.72
C GLY A 83 -0.10 -12.92 -2.71
N TRP A 84 -0.42 -11.96 -3.56
CA TRP A 84 0.44 -10.81 -3.82
C TRP A 84 -0.37 -9.53 -3.98
N LEU A 85 0.30 -8.42 -3.74
CA LEU A 85 -0.16 -7.09 -4.09
C LEU A 85 0.65 -6.61 -5.31
N TYR A 86 -0.04 -6.11 -6.33
CA TYR A 86 0.58 -5.56 -7.53
C TYR A 86 0.36 -4.06 -7.58
N LEU A 87 1.45 -3.30 -7.59
CA LEU A 87 1.42 -1.86 -7.75
C LEU A 87 1.80 -1.50 -9.19
N PHE A 88 0.87 -0.90 -9.90
CA PHE A 88 1.03 -0.38 -11.25
C PHE A 88 1.32 1.13 -11.17
N ARG A 89 2.52 1.54 -11.60
CA ARG A 89 2.96 2.95 -11.68
C ARG A 89 3.67 3.18 -13.00
N ASP A 90 3.29 4.22 -13.72
CA ASP A 90 3.80 4.54 -15.05
C ASP A 90 3.74 3.33 -16.01
N THR A 91 4.91 2.75 -16.34
CA THR A 91 5.08 1.56 -17.19
C THR A 91 5.59 0.34 -16.42
N LYS A 92 5.67 0.43 -15.08
CA LYS A 92 6.21 -0.60 -14.20
C LYS A 92 5.14 -1.25 -13.36
N VAL A 93 5.35 -2.53 -13.08
CA VAL A 93 4.57 -3.30 -12.12
C VAL A 93 5.53 -3.86 -11.08
N THR A 94 5.33 -3.46 -9.83
CA THR A 94 6.07 -4.00 -8.69
C THR A 94 5.16 -4.92 -7.92
N ARG A 95 5.68 -6.08 -7.51
CA ARG A 95 4.93 -7.10 -6.79
C ARG A 95 5.42 -7.17 -5.35
N PHE A 96 4.48 -7.23 -4.42
CA PHE A 96 4.74 -7.20 -3.00
C PHE A 96 4.10 -8.39 -2.30
N TYR A 97 4.79 -8.91 -1.28
CA TYR A 97 4.21 -9.86 -0.33
C TYR A 97 3.91 -9.16 1.00
N LEU A 98 2.90 -9.67 1.70
CA LEU A 98 2.54 -9.23 3.04
C LEU A 98 3.62 -9.68 4.04
N VAL A 99 4.18 -8.72 4.78
CA VAL A 99 5.13 -8.98 5.87
C VAL A 99 4.40 -8.96 7.22
N SER A 100 3.45 -8.04 7.40
CA SER A 100 2.70 -7.86 8.64
C SER A 100 1.31 -7.30 8.34
N THR A 101 0.28 -7.78 9.04
CA THR A 101 -1.07 -7.18 8.98
C THR A 101 -1.17 -5.89 9.80
N LYS A 102 -0.16 -5.59 10.62
CA LYS A 102 -0.03 -4.29 11.28
C LYS A 102 0.69 -3.32 10.33
N PRO A 103 0.09 -2.18 10.00
CA PRO A 103 0.74 -1.14 9.19
C PRO A 103 2.03 -0.66 9.85
N ALA A 104 3.01 -0.28 9.04
CA ALA A 104 4.26 0.32 9.50
C ALA A 104 4.67 1.42 8.51
N PHE A 105 4.74 2.65 9.00
CA PHE A 105 5.08 3.84 8.24
C PHE A 105 6.44 4.36 8.68
N MET A 106 7.28 4.73 7.73
CA MET A 106 8.50 5.49 8.00
C MET A 106 8.12 6.93 8.29
N VAL A 107 8.59 7.46 9.42
CA VAL A 107 8.47 8.88 9.75
C VAL A 107 9.76 9.53 9.24
N GLU A 108 9.64 10.54 8.38
CA GLU A 108 10.81 11.38 8.06
C GLU A 108 11.36 11.92 9.37
N SER A 109 12.63 11.63 9.65
CA SER A 109 13.29 12.18 10.82
C SER A 109 13.42 13.67 10.57
N GLY A 110 12.49 14.47 11.09
CA GLY A 110 12.65 15.91 11.09
C GLY A 110 13.98 16.21 11.77
N ASP A 111 14.84 16.97 11.09
CA ASP A 111 16.02 17.55 11.72
C ASP A 111 15.50 18.30 12.96
N VAL A 112 15.74 17.71 14.14
CA VAL A 112 15.52 18.41 15.40
C VAL A 112 16.59 19.47 15.41
N ASP A 113 16.22 20.70 15.04
CA ASP A 113 17.02 21.88 15.37
C ASP A 113 17.23 21.86 16.88
N MET A 114 18.40 21.34 17.29
CA MET A 114 18.92 21.47 18.65
C MET A 114 19.41 22.92 18.78
N ASP A 115 18.47 23.85 18.94
CA ASP A 115 18.79 25.18 19.41
C ASP A 115 19.06 25.07 20.92
N SER A 116 20.34 25.15 21.29
CA SER A 116 20.83 25.20 22.69
C SER A 116 21.02 26.63 23.14
#